data_AF-A0A350J5Z7-F1
#
_entry.id   AF-A0A350J5Z7-F1
#
_cell.length_a   1.000
_cell.length_b   1.000
_cell.length_c   1.000
_cell.angle_alpha   90.00
_cell.angle_beta   90.00
_cell.angle_gamma   90.00
#
_symmetry.space_group_name_H-M   'P 1'
#
loop_
_entity.id
_entity.type
_entity.pdbx_description
1 polymer ?
#
loop_
_entity_poly.entity_id
_entity_poly.type
_entity_poly.pdbx_seq_one_letter_code
_entity_poly.pdbx_strand_id
1 'polypeptide(L)'
;MDGKKYERKVASYLKRRGFYAVKVTGESGDYGVDVLARKGLHKYAVQCKYYSRPVGVHAVQQVVGGMAYYGCDRALVVTNNSFTRQAVSLAQKNNVELISGYKGREILCLFLLAVFIISLLSFFCLYFRQ
;
A
#
# COMPACT_ATOMS: atom_id res chain seq x y z
N MET A 1 16.57 1.74 7.26
CA MET A 1 15.53 2.53 6.57
C MET A 1 14.73 3.23 7.64
N ASP A 2 14.51 4.54 7.51
CA ASP A 2 13.77 5.37 8.47
C ASP A 2 12.24 5.28 8.24
N GLY A 3 11.43 5.53 9.27
CA GLY A 3 9.96 5.47 9.23
C GLY A 3 9.38 6.37 8.14
N LYS A 4 9.81 7.64 8.09
CA LYS A 4 9.40 8.60 7.04
C LYS A 4 9.76 8.17 5.63
N LYS A 5 10.92 7.52 5.48
CA LYS A 5 11.36 7.00 4.18
C LYS A 5 10.45 5.84 3.76
N TYR A 6 10.02 5.02 4.71
CA TYR A 6 9.08 3.93 4.46
C TYR A 6 7.68 4.45 4.08
N GLU A 7 7.14 5.45 4.79
CA GLU A 7 5.86 6.09 4.48
C GLU A 7 5.82 6.64 3.04
N ARG A 8 6.88 7.34 2.63
CA ARG A 8 7.01 7.83 1.25
C ARG A 8 7.07 6.70 0.22
N LYS A 9 7.70 5.58 0.54
CA LYS A 9 7.71 4.38 -0.32
C LYS A 9 6.34 3.73 -0.41
N VAL A 10 5.58 3.71 0.68
CA VAL A 10 4.19 3.21 0.71
C VAL A 10 3.29 4.14 -0.10
N ALA A 11 3.40 5.45 0.08
CA ALA A 11 2.67 6.44 -0.72
C ALA A 11 2.93 6.26 -2.23
N SER A 12 4.19 6.07 -2.61
CA SER A 12 4.57 5.81 -4.00
C SER A 12 4.02 4.49 -4.53
N TYR A 13 3.96 3.45 -3.70
CA TYR A 13 3.35 2.18 -4.04
C TYR A 13 1.84 2.29 -4.26
N LEU A 14 1.14 3.01 -3.39
CA LEU A 14 -0.29 3.27 -3.53
C LEU A 14 -0.57 4.00 -4.85
N LYS A 15 0.22 5.03 -5.18
CA LYS A 15 0.10 5.73 -6.48
C LYS A 15 0.21 4.75 -7.67
N ARG A 16 1.20 3.84 -7.66
CA ARG A 16 1.36 2.82 -8.71
C ARG A 16 0.23 1.78 -8.77
N ARG A 17 -0.52 1.62 -7.68
CA ARG A 17 -1.68 0.70 -7.58
C ARG A 17 -3.02 1.39 -7.91
N GLY A 18 -2.97 2.58 -8.50
CA GLY A 18 -4.15 3.33 -8.94
C GLY A 18 -4.81 4.17 -7.86
N PHE A 19 -4.14 4.40 -6.72
CA PHE A 19 -4.60 5.39 -5.75
C PHE A 19 -4.21 6.80 -6.21
N TYR A 20 -5.08 7.76 -5.95
CA TYR A 20 -4.87 9.18 -6.25
C TYR A 20 -5.05 10.03 -4.99
N ALA A 21 -4.74 11.32 -5.08
CA ALA A 21 -4.75 12.25 -3.94
C ALA A 21 -3.96 11.73 -2.72
N VAL A 22 -2.84 11.03 -2.97
CA VAL A 22 -2.01 10.41 -1.93
C VAL A 22 -1.19 11.48 -1.21
N LYS A 23 -1.42 11.65 0.09
CA LYS A 23 -0.78 12.62 0.97
C LYS A 23 -0.20 11.92 2.20
N VAL A 24 1.09 12.10 2.46
CA VAL A 24 1.73 11.68 3.71
C VAL A 24 1.36 12.71 4.80
N THR A 25 0.91 12.25 5.96
CA THR A 25 0.60 13.09 7.13
C THR A 25 1.90 13.41 7.89
N GLY A 26 1.93 14.52 8.63
CA GLY A 26 3.15 14.99 9.30
C GLY A 26 3.50 14.22 10.58
N GLU A 27 4.71 14.44 11.10
CA GLU A 27 5.33 13.70 12.22
C GLU A 27 4.62 13.69 13.57
N SER A 28 3.74 14.65 13.85
CA SER A 28 3.15 14.81 15.18
C SER A 28 1.65 15.08 15.08
N GLY A 29 0.85 14.33 15.84
CA GLY A 29 -0.60 14.53 15.90
C GLY A 29 -1.34 14.00 14.68
N ASP A 30 -0.83 12.92 14.09
CA ASP A 30 -1.40 12.23 12.92
C ASP A 30 -2.53 11.25 13.30
N TYR A 31 -2.85 11.14 14.59
CA TYR A 31 -3.90 10.28 15.14
C TYR A 31 -3.81 8.81 14.65
N GLY A 32 -2.61 8.34 14.30
CA GLY A 32 -2.40 6.97 13.81
C GLY A 32 -2.69 6.75 12.32
N VAL A 33 -2.57 7.79 11.48
CA VAL A 33 -2.64 7.67 10.02
C VAL A 33 -1.41 8.33 9.43
N ASP A 34 -0.54 7.57 8.76
CA ASP A 34 0.68 8.10 8.14
C ASP A 34 0.44 8.55 6.69
N VAL A 35 -0.54 7.96 6.00
CA VAL A 35 -0.87 8.31 4.61
C VAL A 35 -2.38 8.34 4.41
N LEU A 36 -2.86 9.41 3.79
CA LEU A 36 -4.21 9.54 3.27
C LEU A 36 -4.19 9.29 1.76
N ALA A 37 -5.14 8.53 1.25
CA ALA A 37 -5.25 8.24 -0.18
C ALA A 37 -6.71 8.12 -0.61
N ARG A 38 -6.97 8.18 -1.91
CA ARG A 38 -8.29 7.90 -2.50
C ARG A 38 -8.17 6.84 -3.59
N LYS A 39 -9.18 6.00 -3.71
CA LYS A 39 -9.32 5.04 -4.82
C LYS A 39 -10.79 4.79 -5.10
N GLY A 40 -11.20 4.97 -6.36
CA GLY A 40 -12.62 5.00 -6.71
C GLY A 40 -13.34 6.09 -5.90
N LEU A 41 -14.45 5.74 -5.25
CA LEU A 41 -15.21 6.67 -4.41
C LEU A 41 -14.78 6.69 -2.94
N HIS A 42 -13.78 5.89 -2.55
CA HIS A 42 -13.41 5.70 -1.15
C HIS A 42 -12.19 6.51 -0.75
N LYS A 43 -12.22 7.06 0.47
CA LYS A 43 -11.08 7.66 1.14
C LYS A 43 -10.44 6.64 2.09
N TYR A 44 -9.13 6.51 2.00
CA TYR A 44 -8.33 5.54 2.74
C TYR A 44 -7.46 6.23 3.79
N ALA A 45 -7.54 5.73 5.02
CA ALA A 45 -6.57 5.98 6.08
C ALA A 45 -5.54 4.84 6.09
N VAL A 46 -4.26 5.17 5.99
CA VAL A 46 -3.19 4.18 5.88
C VAL A 46 -2.19 4.36 7.02
N GLN A 47 -1.96 3.31 7.80
CA GLN A 47 -0.87 3.23 8.78
C GLN A 47 0.25 2.35 8.22
N CYS A 48 1.46 2.86 8.24
CA CYS A 48 2.70 2.23 7.87
C CYS A 48 3.48 1.82 9.13
N LYS A 49 3.86 0.54 9.24
CA LYS A 49 4.75 0.07 10.32
C LYS A 49 5.98 -0.62 9.73
N TYR A 50 7.15 -0.06 9.99
CA TYR A 50 8.43 -0.64 9.58
C TYR A 50 9.16 -1.26 10.78
N TYR A 51 8.95 -2.54 11.04
CA TYR A 51 9.48 -3.24 12.22
C TYR A 51 10.27 -4.51 11.87
N SER A 52 11.15 -4.93 12.79
CA SER A 52 11.87 -6.20 12.74
C SER A 52 11.03 -7.40 13.21
N ARG A 53 9.94 -7.14 13.93
CA ARG A 53 9.01 -8.13 14.49
C ARG A 53 7.60 -8.01 13.90
N PRO A 54 6.76 -9.05 14.03
CA PRO A 54 5.38 -9.00 13.58
C PRO A 54 4.61 -7.83 14.19
N VAL A 55 3.72 -7.23 13.40
CA VAL A 55 2.88 -6.10 13.81
C VAL A 55 1.68 -6.60 14.60
N GLY A 56 1.48 -6.03 15.79
CA GLY A 56 0.39 -6.37 16.71
C GLY A 56 -0.88 -5.53 16.52
N VAL A 57 -1.85 -5.76 17.41
CA VAL A 57 -3.20 -5.17 17.36
C VAL A 57 -3.21 -3.63 17.41
N HIS A 58 -2.22 -3.02 18.05
CA HIS A 58 -2.15 -1.56 18.19
C HIS A 58 -2.15 -0.82 16.85
N ALA A 59 -1.50 -1.37 15.82
CA ALA A 59 -1.49 -0.73 14.51
C ALA A 59 -2.89 -0.68 13.87
N VAL A 60 -3.71 -1.71 14.12
CA VAL A 60 -5.10 -1.77 13.65
C VAL A 60 -5.98 -0.81 14.46
N GLN A 61 -5.81 -0.76 15.78
CA GLN A 61 -6.55 0.17 16.65
C GLN A 61 -6.26 1.64 16.28
N GLN A 62 -5.00 1.97 16.03
CA GLN A 62 -4.56 3.30 15.62
C GLN A 62 -5.24 3.73 14.31
N VAL A 63 -5.16 2.90 13.26
CA VAL A 63 -5.72 3.27 11.96
C VAL A 63 -7.25 3.36 12.00
N VAL A 64 -7.92 2.55 12.85
CA VAL A 64 -9.39 2.64 13.02
C VAL A 64 -9.79 3.95 13.68
N GLY A 65 -9.09 4.39 14.73
CA GLY A 65 -9.32 5.69 15.36
C GLY A 65 -9.02 6.85 14.40
N GLY A 66 -7.90 6.77 13.69
CA GLY A 66 -7.51 7.76 12.70
C GLY A 66 -8.43 7.83 11.49
N MET A 67 -8.97 6.69 11.04
CA MET A 67 -9.97 6.61 9.98
C MET A 67 -11.20 7.45 10.34
N ALA A 68 -11.70 7.33 11.57
CA ALA A 68 -12.82 8.14 12.05
C ALA A 68 -12.47 9.64 12.10
N TYR A 69 -11.31 9.98 12.65
CA TYR A 69 -10.85 11.37 12.75
C TYR A 69 -10.76 12.08 11.38
N TYR A 70 -10.20 11.40 10.38
CA TYR A 70 -10.06 11.97 9.04
C TYR A 70 -11.28 11.76 8.13
N GLY A 71 -12.37 11.17 8.62
CA GLY A 71 -13.56 10.86 7.81
C GLY A 71 -13.24 9.99 6.60
N CYS A 72 -12.48 8.92 6.82
CA CYS A 72 -12.14 7.93 5.79
C CYS A 72 -13.12 6.74 5.85
N ASP A 73 -13.39 6.13 4.70
CA ASP A 73 -14.36 5.02 4.57
C ASP A 73 -13.67 3.64 4.65
N ARG A 74 -12.35 3.64 4.50
CA ARG A 74 -11.50 2.45 4.45
C ARG A 74 -10.24 2.68 5.25
N ALA A 75 -9.76 1.63 5.88
CA ALA A 75 -8.51 1.61 6.62
C ALA A 75 -7.57 0.54 6.05
N LEU A 76 -6.28 0.85 6.04
CA LEU A 76 -5.24 -0.01 5.50
C LEU A 76 -4.01 0.02 6.41
N VAL A 77 -3.47 -1.14 6.76
CA VAL A 77 -2.18 -1.23 7.47
C VAL A 77 -1.14 -1.88 6.57
N VAL A 78 -0.01 -1.20 6.39
CA VAL A 78 1.09 -1.65 5.53
C VAL A 78 2.34 -1.89 6.36
N THR A 79 2.93 -3.07 6.25
CA THR A 79 4.17 -3.41 6.95
C THR A 79 5.15 -4.18 6.07
N ASN A 80 6.44 -4.06 6.40
CA ASN A 80 7.52 -4.81 5.80
C ASN A 80 7.61 -6.27 6.33
N ASN A 81 6.86 -6.58 7.39
CA ASN A 81 6.88 -7.87 8.08
C ASN A 81 5.51 -8.56 8.00
N SER A 82 5.24 -9.50 8.92
CA SER A 82 3.95 -10.16 9.09
C SER A 82 3.10 -9.49 10.18
N PHE A 83 1.85 -9.93 10.31
CA PHE A 83 0.93 -9.53 11.37
C PHE A 83 0.74 -10.67 12.36
N THR A 84 0.48 -10.36 13.62
CA THR A 84 0.08 -11.38 14.60
C THR A 84 -1.34 -11.89 14.30
N ARG A 85 -1.67 -13.11 14.74
CA ARG A 85 -3.02 -13.68 14.55
C ARG A 85 -4.12 -12.79 15.14
N GLN A 86 -3.84 -12.16 16.28
CA GLN A 86 -4.74 -11.23 16.93
C GLN A 86 -4.96 -9.97 16.08
N ALA A 87 -3.91 -9.43 15.45
CA ALA A 87 -4.02 -8.27 14.57
C ALA A 87 -4.83 -8.60 13.32
N VAL A 88 -4.65 -9.79 12.73
CA VAL A 88 -5.46 -10.25 11.59
C VAL A 88 -6.93 -10.40 11.97
N SER A 89 -7.22 -11.03 13.11
CA SER A 89 -8.59 -11.18 13.60
C SER A 89 -9.27 -9.83 13.85
N LEU A 90 -8.56 -8.88 14.48
CA LEU A 90 -9.08 -7.55 14.73
C LEU A 90 -9.31 -6.76 13.42
N ALA A 91 -8.40 -6.88 12.46
CA ALA A 91 -8.52 -6.23 11.17
C ALA A 91 -9.75 -6.73 10.40
N GLN A 92 -10.00 -8.03 10.39
CA GLN A 92 -11.19 -8.62 9.79
C GLN A 92 -12.49 -8.09 10.42
N LYS A 93 -12.54 -7.97 11.74
CA LYS A 93 -13.72 -7.44 12.44
C LYS A 93 -13.99 -5.96 12.18
N ASN A 94 -12.95 -5.19 11.86
CA ASN A 94 -13.06 -3.74 11.59
C ASN A 94 -12.97 -3.39 10.10
N ASN A 95 -13.02 -4.38 9.20
CA ASN A 95 -12.87 -4.20 7.75
C ASN A 95 -11.59 -3.42 7.37
N VAL A 96 -10.49 -3.70 8.06
CA VAL A 96 -9.17 -3.11 7.81
C VAL A 96 -8.39 -4.00 6.86
N GLU A 97 -7.93 -3.43 5.75
CA GLU A 97 -7.07 -4.13 4.79
C GLU A 97 -5.64 -4.25 5.35
N LEU A 98 -4.98 -5.39 5.10
CA LEU A 98 -3.62 -5.65 5.57
C LEU A 98 -2.69 -5.96 4.41
N ILE A 99 -1.58 -5.23 4.32
CA ILE A 99 -0.49 -5.50 3.37
C ILE A 99 0.77 -5.84 4.17
N SER A 100 1.19 -7.11 4.08
CA SER A 100 2.40 -7.63 4.70
C SER A 100 3.56 -7.73 3.70
N GLY A 101 4.79 -7.76 4.21
CA GLY A 101 5.98 -8.05 3.42
C GLY A 101 6.40 -6.97 2.40
N TYR A 102 5.79 -5.79 2.41
CA TYR A 102 6.18 -4.72 1.48
C TYR A 102 7.50 -4.08 1.93
N LYS A 103 8.62 -4.53 1.35
CA LYS A 103 9.96 -3.97 1.65
C LYS A 103 10.32 -2.73 0.82
N GLY A 104 9.39 -2.25 -0.01
CA GLY A 104 9.66 -1.13 -0.91
C GLY A 104 10.80 -1.41 -1.88
N ARG A 105 10.80 -2.63 -2.46
CA ARG A 105 11.64 -2.92 -3.62
C ARG A 105 11.19 -1.98 -4.74
N GLU A 106 12.11 -1.18 -5.25
CA GLU A 106 11.95 -0.60 -6.57
C GLU A 106 11.77 -1.78 -7.52
N ILE A 107 10.55 -1.94 -8.02
CA ILE A 107 10.35 -2.80 -9.17
C ILE A 107 11.04 -2.04 -10.29
N LEU A 108 12.29 -2.40 -10.56
CA LEU A 108 12.91 -2.16 -11.85
C LEU A 108 11.92 -2.78 -12.84
N CYS A 109 11.29 -1.87 -13.59
CA CYS A 109 10.29 -2.06 -14.61
C CYS A 109 10.31 -3.46 -15.27
N LEU A 110 9.58 -4.44 -14.72
CA LEU A 110 9.23 -5.67 -15.44
C LEU A 110 8.19 -5.40 -16.54
N PHE A 111 7.65 -4.19 -16.61
CA PHE A 111 6.84 -3.71 -17.72
C PHE A 111 7.64 -3.54 -19.03
N LEU A 112 8.98 -3.40 -18.98
CA LEU A 112 9.79 -3.30 -20.20
C LEU A 112 9.87 -4.62 -20.99
N LEU A 113 9.78 -5.78 -20.33
CA LEU A 113 9.82 -7.07 -21.04
C LEU A 113 8.48 -7.41 -21.72
N ALA A 114 7.35 -7.04 -21.12
CA ALA A 114 6.03 -7.36 -21.69
C ALA A 114 5.75 -6.58 -22.99
N VAL A 115 6.18 -5.32 -23.09
CA VAL A 115 5.98 -4.52 -24.31
C VAL A 115 6.87 -5.01 -25.46
N PHE A 116 8.09 -5.50 -25.17
CA PHE A 116 8.98 -6.05 -26.18
C PHE A 116 8.52 -7.41 -26.73
N ILE A 117 7.93 -8.26 -25.89
CA ILE A 117 7.40 -9.56 -26.33
C ILE A 117 6.12 -9.38 -27.18
N ILE A 118 5.26 -8.42 -26.83
CA ILE A 118 4.04 -8.14 -27.61
C ILE A 118 4.37 -7.51 -28.98
N SER A 119 5.41 -6.67 -29.08
CA SER A 119 5.84 -6.12 -30.37
C SER A 119 6.55 -7.16 -31.26
N LEU A 120 7.32 -8.10 -30.69
CA LEU A 120 7.91 -9.20 -31.45
C LEU A 120 6.87 -10.20 -31.97
N LEU A 121 5.84 -10.53 -31.19
CA LEU A 121 4.76 -11.44 -31.62
C LEU A 121 3.89 -10.86 -32.74
N SER A 122 3.65 -9.55 -32.74
CA SER A 122 2.93 -8.88 -33.83
C SER A 122 3.79 -8.75 -35.10
N PHE A 123 5.11 -8.61 -34.97
CA PHE A 123 6.02 -8.67 -36.12
C PHE A 123 6.12 -10.07 -36.74
N PHE A 124 6.14 -11.13 -35.93
CA PHE A 124 6.22 -12.51 -36.42
C PHE A 124 4.93 -12.95 -37.14
N CYS A 125 3.77 -12.47 -36.70
CA CYS A 125 2.47 -12.78 -37.32
C CYS A 125 2.28 -12.09 -38.68
N LEU A 126 2.93 -10.95 -38.92
CA LEU A 126 2.88 -10.22 -40.21
C LEU A 126 3.88 -10.77 -41.24
N TYR A 127 4.99 -11.39 -40.81
CA TYR A 127 6.01 -11.91 -41.73
C TYR A 127 5.68 -13.28 -42.33
N PHE A 128 4.83 -14.09 -41.68
CA PHE A 128 4.46 -15.44 -42.15
C PHE A 128 3.19 -15.49 -43.02
N ARG A 129 2.72 -14.33 -43.52
CA ARG A 129 1.57 -14.19 -44.42
C ARG A 129 1.98 -13.70 -45.82
N GLN A 130 3.14 -14.15 -46.30
CA GLN A 130 3.56 -14.14 -47.70
C GLN A 130 4.04 -15.53 -48.09
#